data_AF-A0A5S9MJU1-F1
#
_entry.id   AF-A0A5S9MJU1-F1
#
_cell.length_a   1.000
_cell.length_b   1.000
_cell.length_c   1.000
_cell.angle_alpha   90.00
_cell.angle_beta   90.00
_cell.angle_gamma   90.00
#
_symmetry.space_group_name_H-M   'P 1'
#
loop_
_entity.id
_entity.type
_entity.pdbx_description
1 polymer ?
#
loop_
_entity_poly.entity_id
_entity_poly.type
_entity_poly.pdbx_seq_one_letter_code
_entity_poly.pdbx_strand_id
1 'polypeptide(L)'
;MHWAMMFVAFIVGIPVFFQVGFVLLIPLLFTIAIETGISLVTIGISLIAGLSVVHGLVPPHPAAMAAVGIYHANVGKTIFFPLLSVCRQLLLLDRCMESGLESGFINQFQSC
;
A
#
# COMPACT_ATOMS: atom_id res chain seq x y z
N MET A 1 0.31 -3.73 -15.31
CA MET A 1 -0.88 -3.34 -14.50
C MET A 1 -0.55 -3.01 -13.03
N HIS A 2 0.48 -3.60 -12.42
CA HIS A 2 0.86 -3.35 -11.02
C HIS A 2 1.09 -1.87 -10.67
N TRP A 3 1.79 -1.12 -11.53
CA TRP A 3 2.06 0.31 -11.32
C TRP A 3 0.79 1.15 -11.13
N ALA A 4 -0.27 0.87 -11.88
CA ALA A 4 -1.53 1.60 -11.78
C ALA A 4 -2.25 1.32 -10.46
N MET A 5 -2.25 0.08 -9.98
CA MET A 5 -2.89 -0.29 -8.71
C MET A 5 -2.17 0.30 -7.49
N MET A 6 -0.82 0.33 -7.52
CA MET A 6 -0.01 0.99 -6.50
C MET A 6 -0.25 2.50 -6.44
N PHE A 7 -0.40 3.15 -7.60
CA PHE A 7 -0.68 4.59 -7.67
C PHE A 7 -2.09 4.93 -7.16
N VAL A 8 -3.08 4.10 -7.50
CA VAL A 8 -4.45 4.21 -6.96
C VAL A 8 -4.45 4.00 -5.44
N ALA A 9 -3.73 2.99 -4.93
CA ALA A 9 -3.59 2.74 -3.49
C ALA A 9 -2.88 3.90 -2.77
N PHE A 10 -1.93 4.57 -3.42
CA PHE A 10 -1.27 5.76 -2.88
C PHE A 10 -2.20 6.96 -2.78
N ILE A 11 -2.93 7.29 -3.85
CA ILE A 11 -3.86 8.43 -3.86
C ILE A 11 -5.00 8.20 -2.86
N VAL A 12 -5.55 6.99 -2.80
CA VAL A 12 -6.63 6.64 -1.86
C VAL A 12 -6.10 6.54 -0.41
N GLY A 13 -4.84 6.17 -0.21
CA GLY A 13 -4.25 6.01 1.13
C GLY A 13 -3.84 7.31 1.84
N ILE A 14 -3.58 8.40 1.11
CA ILE A 14 -3.13 9.68 1.71
C ILE A 14 -4.21 10.33 2.61
N PRO A 15 -5.50 10.39 2.24
CA PRO A 15 -6.54 11.03 3.05
C PRO A 15 -7.43 10.06 3.85
N VAL A 16 -7.35 8.75 3.59
CA VAL A 16 -8.28 7.77 4.17
C VAL A 16 -7.62 7.06 5.35
N PHE A 17 -8.29 7.08 6.52
CA PHE A 17 -7.89 6.25 7.66
C PHE A 17 -7.73 4.78 7.21
N PHE A 18 -6.68 4.08 7.64
CA PHE A 18 -6.39 2.69 7.24
C PHE A 18 -7.62 1.78 7.29
N GLN A 19 -8.42 1.95 8.34
CA GLN A 19 -9.64 1.18 8.57
C GLN A 19 -10.71 1.45 7.49
N VAL A 20 -10.86 2.70 7.06
CA VAL A 20 -11.80 3.09 6.00
C VAL A 20 -11.25 2.67 4.63
N GLY A 21 -9.94 2.79 4.41
CA GLY A 21 -9.27 2.39 3.17
C GLY A 21 -9.41 0.89 2.94
N PHE A 22 -9.25 0.09 3.99
CA PHE A 22 -9.45 -1.35 3.94
C PHE A 22 -10.89 -1.72 3.54
N VAL A 23 -11.90 -1.05 4.10
CA VAL A 23 -13.31 -1.28 3.74
C VAL A 23 -13.60 -0.92 2.28
N LEU A 24 -12.97 0.14 1.76
CA LEU A 24 -13.10 0.54 0.35
C LEU A 24 -12.32 -0.38 -0.60
N LEU A 25 -11.22 -0.97 -0.16
CA LEU A 25 -10.42 -1.92 -0.94
C LEU A 25 -11.19 -3.20 -1.24
N ILE A 26 -12.03 -3.70 -0.32
CA ILE A 26 -12.79 -4.95 -0.49
C ILE A 26 -13.60 -4.94 -1.80
N PRO A 27 -14.54 -4.00 -2.03
CA PRO A 27 -15.32 -3.97 -3.27
C PRO A 27 -14.45 -3.69 -4.50
N LEU A 28 -13.44 -2.83 -4.38
CA LEU A 28 -12.52 -2.52 -5.48
C LEU A 28 -11.74 -3.76 -5.94
N LEU A 29 -11.30 -4.60 -5.00
CA LEU A 29 -10.59 -5.85 -5.25
C LEU A 29 -11.47 -6.83 -6.02
N PHE A 30 -12.75 -6.96 -5.67
CA PHE A 30 -13.71 -7.76 -6.43
C PHE A 30 -13.97 -7.20 -7.82
N THR A 31 -14.17 -5.88 -7.96
CA THR A 31 -14.38 -5.24 -9.26
C THR A 31 -13.19 -5.47 -10.20
N ILE A 32 -11.96 -5.24 -9.73
CA ILE A 32 -10.75 -5.43 -10.54
C ILE A 32 -10.55 -6.92 -10.87
N ALA A 33 -10.82 -7.84 -9.95
CA ALA A 33 -10.69 -9.28 -10.22
C ALA A 33 -11.67 -9.76 -11.30
N ILE A 34 -12.90 -9.26 -11.29
CA ILE A 34 -13.92 -9.61 -12.29
C ILE A 34 -13.55 -9.03 -13.67
N GLU A 35 -13.11 -7.77 -13.73
CA GLU A 35 -12.75 -7.10 -14.99
C GLU A 35 -11.47 -7.65 -15.61
N THR A 36 -10.47 -8.01 -14.79
CA THR A 36 -9.13 -8.39 -15.27
C THR A 36 -8.94 -9.91 -15.36
N GLY A 37 -9.80 -10.71 -14.72
CA GLY A 37 -9.69 -12.18 -14.67
C GLY A 37 -8.48 -12.71 -13.89
N ILE A 38 -7.80 -11.86 -13.11
CA ILE A 38 -6.64 -12.21 -12.30
C ILE A 38 -7.10 -12.74 -10.94
N SER A 39 -6.36 -13.68 -10.35
CA SER A 39 -6.70 -14.24 -9.03
C SER A 39 -6.81 -13.15 -7.95
N LEU A 40 -7.88 -13.24 -7.14
CA LEU A 40 -8.18 -12.31 -6.04
C LEU A 40 -6.98 -12.12 -5.09
N VAL A 41 -6.23 -13.20 -4.85
CA VAL A 41 -5.06 -13.22 -3.95
C VAL A 41 -3.94 -12.31 -4.48
N THR A 42 -3.68 -12.34 -5.78
CA THR A 42 -2.63 -11.51 -6.41
C THR A 42 -2.93 -10.03 -6.26
N ILE A 43 -4.16 -9.64 -6.61
CA ILE A 43 -4.61 -8.25 -6.52
C ILE A 43 -4.64 -7.80 -5.05
N GLY A 44 -5.12 -8.66 -4.15
CA GLY A 44 -5.24 -8.37 -2.73
C GLY A 44 -3.90 -8.15 -2.02
N ILE A 45 -2.92 -9.02 -2.24
CA ILE A 45 -1.59 -8.87 -1.62
C ILE A 45 -0.96 -7.55 -2.08
N SER A 46 -1.08 -7.20 -3.37
CA SER A 46 -0.53 -5.94 -3.90
C SER A 46 -1.21 -4.71 -3.31
N LEU A 47 -2.53 -4.72 -3.20
CA LEU A 47 -3.31 -3.60 -2.67
C LEU A 47 -3.05 -3.39 -1.17
N ILE A 48 -3.03 -4.46 -0.38
CA ILE A 48 -2.78 -4.40 1.07
C ILE A 48 -1.35 -3.95 1.36
N ALA A 49 -0.36 -4.44 0.61
CA ALA A 49 1.04 -4.03 0.76
C ALA A 49 1.24 -2.53 0.46
N GLY A 50 0.61 -2.02 -0.61
CA GLY A 50 0.62 -0.60 -0.93
C GLY A 50 -0.05 0.27 0.15
N LEU A 51 -1.24 -0.12 0.60
CA LEU A 51 -1.98 0.59 1.64
C LEU A 51 -1.19 0.67 2.96
N SER A 52 -0.53 -0.42 3.35
CA SER A 52 0.27 -0.50 4.59
C SER A 52 1.45 0.48 4.58
N VAL A 53 2.21 0.54 3.48
CA VAL A 53 3.34 1.46 3.37
C VAL A 53 2.93 2.91 3.37
N VAL A 54 1.84 3.26 2.70
CA VAL A 54 1.39 4.65 2.61
C VAL A 54 0.85 5.13 3.95
N HIS A 55 0.09 4.29 4.65
CA HIS A 55 -0.49 4.66 5.95
C HIS A 55 0.55 4.72 7.08
N GLY A 56 1.55 3.82 7.08
CA GLY A 56 2.58 3.80 8.10
C GLY A 56 3.63 4.90 7.96
N LEU A 57 3.82 5.43 6.75
CA LEU A 57 4.89 6.38 6.45
C LEU A 57 4.40 7.83 6.43
N VAL A 58 3.17 8.10 5.96
CA VAL A 58 2.66 9.47 5.85
C VAL A 58 2.20 9.97 7.24
N PRO A 59 2.75 11.08 7.77
CA PRO A 59 2.46 11.51 9.14
C PRO A 59 1.40 12.63 9.16
N PRO A 60 0.12 12.27 9.11
CA PRO A 60 -0.90 12.92 9.94
C PRO A 60 -1.41 11.96 11.04
N HIS A 61 -0.78 10.80 11.22
CA HIS A 61 -1.16 9.83 12.24
C HIS A 61 -0.91 10.40 13.66
N PRO A 62 -1.89 10.35 14.58
CA PRO A 62 -1.77 10.94 15.91
C PRO A 62 -0.58 10.38 16.71
N ALA A 63 -0.22 9.11 16.51
CA ALA A 63 0.99 8.53 17.11
C ALA A 63 2.31 9.16 16.60
N ALA A 64 2.41 9.47 15.31
CA ALA A 64 3.59 10.13 14.74
C ALA A 64 3.62 11.61 15.14
N MET A 65 2.46 12.27 15.19
CA MET A 65 2.34 13.65 15.66
C MET A 65 2.63 13.78 17.16
N ALA A 66 2.26 12.78 17.98
CA ALA A 66 2.63 12.71 19.38
C ALA A 66 4.15 12.60 19.55
N ALA A 67 4.83 11.75 18.76
CA ALA A 67 6.29 11.66 18.78
C ALA A 67 6.97 12.98 18.37
N VAL A 68 6.45 13.67 17.34
CA VAL A 68 6.94 15.00 16.94
C VAL A 68 6.77 16.04 18.04
N GLY A 69 5.64 16.00 18.75
CA GLY A 69 5.37 16.88 19.89
C GLY A 69 6.30 16.63 21.08
N ILE A 70 6.61 15.37 21.39
CA ILE A 70 7.52 15.00 22.48
C ILE A 70 8.98 15.35 22.14
N TYR A 71 9.41 15.15 20.90
CA TYR A 71 10.79 15.39 20.46
C TYR A 71 11.06 16.82 19.96
N HIS A 72 10.09 17.74 20.07
CA HIS A 72 10.18 19.12 19.52
C HIS A 72 10.68 19.15 18.06
N ALA A 73 10.27 18.16 17.26
CA ALA A 73 10.73 18.02 15.89
C ALA A 73 9.96 18.95 14.95
N ASN A 74 10.62 19.40 13.88
CA ASN A 74 10.02 20.33 12.93
C ASN A 74 9.02 19.58 12.03
N VAL A 75 7.72 19.86 12.20
CA VAL A 75 6.60 19.14 11.54
C VAL A 75 6.79 19.04 10.02
N GLY A 76 7.30 20.10 9.39
CA GLY A 76 7.56 20.13 7.95
C GLY A 76 8.61 19.12 7.50
N LYS A 77 9.70 18.91 8.27
CA LYS A 77 10.73 17.92 7.94
C LYS A 77 10.23 16.50 8.18
N THR A 78 9.42 16.31 9.22
CA THR A 78 8.84 15.00 9.53
C THR A 78 7.81 14.55 8.51
N ILE A 79 7.11 15.47 7.83
CA ILE A 79 6.23 15.14 6.69
C ILE A 79 7.04 14.95 5.40
N PHE A 80 8.09 15.75 5.17
CA PHE A 80 8.83 15.74 3.92
C PHE A 80 9.69 14.48 3.69
N PHE A 81 10.40 14.01 4.72
CA PHE A 81 11.24 12.80 4.64
C PHE A 81 10.48 11.52 4.25
N PRO A 82 9.34 11.19 4.89
CA PRO A 82 8.58 10.01 4.54
C PRO A 82 7.89 10.10 3.19
N LEU A 83 7.47 11.30 2.76
CA LEU A 83 6.90 11.46 1.42
C LEU A 83 7.92 11.12 0.33
N LEU A 84 9.19 11.48 0.55
CA LEU A 84 10.30 11.14 -0.33
C LEU A 84 10.64 9.64 -0.29
N SER A 85 10.63 9.03 0.89
CA SER A 85 10.93 7.59 1.03
C SER A 85 9.80 6.69 0.57
N VAL A 86 8.54 7.14 0.60
CA VAL A 86 7.38 6.41 0.04
C VAL A 86 7.64 6.06 -1.41
N CYS A 87 8.12 7.01 -2.21
CA CYS A 87 8.33 6.78 -3.64
C CYS A 87 9.38 5.68 -3.89
N ARG A 88 10.44 5.64 -3.06
CA ARG A 88 11.45 4.57 -3.07
C ARG A 88 10.90 3.24 -2.55
N GLN A 89 10.08 3.27 -1.50
CA GLN A 89 9.52 2.07 -0.87
C GLN A 89 8.46 1.40 -1.76
N LEU A 90 7.65 2.19 -2.46
CA LEU A 90 6.67 1.72 -3.44
C LEU A 90 7.36 1.02 -4.62
N LEU A 91 8.49 1.58 -5.09
CA LEU A 91 9.31 0.97 -6.15
C LEU A 91 9.99 -0.34 -5.70
N LEU A 92 10.39 -0.44 -4.42
CA LEU A 92 10.96 -1.68 -3.86
C LEU A 92 9.90 -2.76 -3.67
N LEU A 93 8.70 -2.37 -3.21
CA LEU A 93 7.56 -3.29 -3.11
C LEU A 93 7.13 -3.81 -4.46
N ASP A 94 7.12 -2.97 -5.51
CA ASP A 94 6.84 -3.40 -6.88
C ASP A 94 7.78 -4.52 -7.32
N ARG A 95 9.08 -4.35 -7.09
CA ARG A 95 10.10 -5.38 -7.37
C ARG A 95 9.91 -6.64 -6.53
N CYS A 96 9.54 -6.50 -5.27
CA CYS A 96 9.32 -7.62 -4.36
C CYS A 96 8.05 -8.40 -4.72
N MET A 97 6.99 -7.71 -5.12
CA MET A 97 5.73 -8.28 -5.59
C MET A 97 5.91 -8.99 -6.93
N GLU A 98 6.67 -8.41 -7.87
CA GLU A 98 7.01 -9.04 -9.14
C GLU A 98 7.82 -10.33 -8.94
N SER A 99 8.78 -10.32 -8.00
CA SER A 99 9.52 -11.53 -7.61
C SER A 99 8.67 -12.58 -6.86
N GLY A 100 7.67 -12.14 -6.08
CA GLY A 100 6.70 -13.02 -5.40
C GLY A 100 5.72 -13.68 -6.36
N LEU A 101 5.41 -13.00 -7.47
CA LEU A 101 4.56 -13.50 -8.54
C LEU A 101 5.29 -14.56 -9.40
N GLU A 102 6.58 -14.34 -9.68
CA GLU A 102 7.41 -15.28 -10.45
C GLU A 102 7.85 -16.52 -9.64
N SER A 103 7.87 -16.46 -8.31
CA SER A 103 8.31 -17.55 -7.43
C SER A 103 7.25 -18.65 -7.17
N GLY A 104 6.15 -18.69 -7.93
CA GLY A 104 5.27 -19.86 -8.01
C GLY A 104 4.32 -20.07 -6.81
N PHE A 105 4.24 -19.14 -5.86
CA PHE A 105 3.29 -19.22 -4.73
C PHE A 105 1.82 -19.35 -5.20
N ILE A 106 1.50 -18.80 -6.38
CA ILE A 106 0.15 -18.86 -6.97
C ILE A 106 -0.14 -20.20 -7.65
N ASN A 107 0.86 -20.82 -8.30
CA ASN A 107 0.71 -22.14 -8.92
C ASN A 107 0.56 -23.25 -7.87
N GLN A 108 1.12 -23.07 -6.67
CA GLN A 108 0.97 -24.02 -5.56
C GLN A 108 -0.47 -24.08 -5.02
N PHE A 109 -1.21 -22.96 -5.01
CA PHE A 109 -2.58 -22.88 -4.50
C PHE A 109 -3.65 -23.27 -5.52
N GLN A 110 -3.38 -23.12 -6.83
CA GLN A 110 -4.30 -23.61 -7.87
C GLN A 110 -4.16 -25.12 -8.14
N SER A 111 -3.13 -25.77 -7.59
CA SER A 111 -2.92 -27.22 -7.64
C SER A 111 -3.37 -27.96 -6.37
N CYS A 112 -4.02 -27.29 -5.41
CA CYS A 112 -4.54 -27.89 -4.18
C CYS A 112 -6.07 -27.91 -4.14
#